data_AF-A0A3G9HBC9-F1
#
_entry.id   AF-A0A3G9HBC9-F1
#
_cell.length_a   1.000
_cell.length_b   1.000
_cell.length_c   1.000
_cell.angle_alpha   90.00
_cell.angle_beta   90.00
_cell.angle_gamma   90.00
#
_symmetry.space_group_name_H-M   'P 1'
#
loop_
_entity.id
_entity.type
_entity.pdbx_description
1 polymer ?
#
loop_
_entity_poly.entity_id
_entity_poly.type
_entity_poly.pdbx_seq_one_letter_code
_entity_poly.pdbx_strand_id
1 'polypeptide(L)' 'MTKDEIMRELRAYEDRRDEFYRFLDEHIPHDASTGLYDFRNKVMLDAEKVYELFHKLDYQARKIRGIVVNEIIEKGEG' A
#
# COMPACT_ATOMS: atom_id res chain seq x y z
N MET A 1 4.87 20.31 6.19
CA MET A 1 4.20 20.21 4.88
C MET A 1 2.90 20.99 4.90
N THR A 2 2.51 21.57 3.77
CA THR A 2 1.17 22.14 3.61
C THR A 2 0.12 21.03 3.54
N LYS A 3 -1.15 21.37 3.80
CA LYS A 3 -2.28 20.43 3.69
C LYS A 3 -2.34 19.78 2.30
N ASP A 4 -2.09 20.55 1.24
CA ASP A 4 -2.15 20.07 -0.13
C ASP A 4 -1.03 19.06 -0.44
N GLU A 5 0.17 19.28 0.11
CA GLU A 5 1.27 18.32 0.01
C GLU A 5 0.93 17.01 0.74
N ILE A 6 0.34 17.08 1.94
CA ILE A 6 -0.10 15.89 2.69
C ILE A 6 -1.16 15.11 1.91
N MET A 7 -2.17 15.81 1.37
CA MET A 7 -3.22 15.18 0.56
C MET A 7 -2.66 14.52 -0.70
N ARG A 8 -1.63 15.11 -1.32
CA ARG A 8 -0.95 14.52 -2.48
C ARG A 8 -0.25 13.20 -2.13
N GLU A 9 0.45 13.14 -0.99
CA GLU A 9 1.11 11.91 -0.56
C GLU A 9 0.09 10.83 -0.19
N LEU A 10 -1.03 11.19 0.44
CA LEU A 10 -2.11 10.24 0.76
C LEU A 10 -2.71 9.62 -0.51
N ARG A 11 -2.97 10.44 -1.54
CA ARG A 11 -3.42 9.93 -2.84
C ARG A 11 -2.38 9.03 -3.49
N ALA A 12 -1.11 9.42 -3.46
CA ALA A 12 -0.04 8.58 -3.98
C ALA A 12 0.05 7.23 -3.26
N TYR A 13 -0.18 7.20 -1.94
CA TYR A 13 -0.28 5.96 -1.19
C TYR A 13 -1.47 5.09 -1.66
N GLU A 14 -2.66 5.68 -1.83
CA GLU A 14 -3.84 4.98 -2.36
C GLU A 14 -3.57 4.39 -3.75
N ASP A 15 -3.00 5.17 -4.66
CA ASP A 15 -2.67 4.72 -6.02
C ASP A 15 -1.71 3.52 -6.00
N ARG A 16 -0.68 3.54 -5.14
CA ARG A 16 0.26 2.41 -5.01
C ARG A 16 -0.37 1.19 -4.37
N ARG A 17 -1.27 1.41 -3.41
CA ARG A 17 -2.01 0.33 -2.77
C ARG A 17 -2.87 -0.37 -3.82
N ASP A 18 -3.63 0.38 -4.59
CA ASP A 18 -4.51 -0.15 -5.62
C ASP A 18 -3.74 -0.82 -6.75
N GLU A 19 -2.56 -0.31 -7.13
CA GLU A 19 -1.64 -0.95 -8.08
C GLU A 19 -1.18 -2.33 -7.56
N PHE A 20 -0.78 -2.41 -6.29
CA PHE A 20 -0.31 -3.66 -5.69
C PHE A 20 -1.41 -4.71 -5.55
N TYR A 21 -2.57 -4.34 -5.00
CA TYR A 21 -3.67 -5.29 -4.81
C TYR A 21 -4.27 -5.75 -6.14
N ARG A 22 -4.37 -4.87 -7.15
CA ARG A 22 -4.82 -5.28 -8.49
C ARG A 22 -3.92 -6.33 -9.11
N PHE A 23 -2.60 -6.20 -8.96
CA PHE A 23 -1.67 -7.23 -9.44
C PHE A 23 -1.91 -8.57 -8.75
N LEU A 24 -2.15 -8.56 -7.44
CA LEU A 24 -2.47 -9.78 -6.70
C LEU A 24 -3.83 -10.36 -7.14
N ASP A 25 -4.86 -9.53 -7.30
CA ASP A 25 -6.20 -9.94 -7.75
C ASP A 25 -6.17 -10.60 -9.14
N GLU A 26 -5.34 -10.09 -10.05
CA GLU A 26 -5.18 -10.62 -11.41
C GLU A 26 -4.52 -12.01 -11.44
N HIS A 27 -3.76 -12.37 -10.41
CA HIS A 27 -2.94 -13.59 -10.41
C HIS A 27 -3.33 -14.61 -9.33
N ILE A 28 -4.06 -14.18 -8.28
CA ILE A 28 -4.42 -15.00 -7.15
C ILE A 28 -5.94 -15.08 -7.06
N PRO A 29 -6.53 -16.28 -7.23
CA PRO A 29 -7.96 -16.44 -7.05
C PRO A 29 -8.37 -16.10 -5.61
N HIS A 30 -9.62 -15.72 -5.42
CA HIS A 30 -10.18 -15.50 -4.09
C HIS A 30 -10.97 -16.73 -3.63
N ASP A 31 -10.88 -17.02 -2.34
CA ASP A 31 -11.74 -18.00 -1.69
C ASP A 31 -13.14 -17.39 -1.51
N ALA A 32 -14.15 -17.98 -2.15
CA ALA A 32 -15.52 -17.46 -2.14
C ALA A 32 -16.20 -17.47 -0.75
N SER A 33 -15.68 -18.25 0.21
CA SER A 33 -16.23 -18.33 1.56
C SER A 33 -15.64 -17.30 2.52
N THR A 34 -14.38 -16.87 2.29
CA THR A 34 -13.67 -15.93 3.17
C THR A 34 -13.42 -14.56 2.55
N GLY A 35 -13.46 -14.45 1.21
CA GLY A 35 -13.10 -13.26 0.47
C GLY A 35 -11.61 -12.93 0.49
N LEU A 36 -10.75 -13.86 0.95
CA LEU A 36 -9.30 -13.71 0.96
C LEU A 36 -8.67 -14.40 -0.25
N TYR A 37 -7.40 -14.11 -0.52
CA TYR A 37 -6.61 -14.83 -1.51
C TYR A 37 -6.53 -16.34 -1.19
N ASP A 38 -6.82 -17.16 -2.19
CA ASP A 38 -6.77 -18.61 -2.12
C ASP A 38 -5.40 -19.15 -2.59
N PHE A 39 -4.60 -19.58 -1.62
CA PHE A 39 -3.28 -20.18 -1.84
C PHE A 39 -3.28 -21.72 -1.77
N ARG A 40 -4.45 -22.38 -1.79
CA ARG A 40 -4.51 -23.85 -1.73
C ARG A 40 -3.90 -24.51 -2.96
N ASN A 41 -3.95 -23.82 -4.10
CA ASN A 41 -3.29 -24.24 -5.34
C ASN A 41 -1.96 -23.51 -5.53
N LYS A 42 -1.08 -24.09 -6.34
CA LYS A 42 0.20 -23.46 -6.68
C LYS A 42 -0.04 -22.17 -7.47
N VAL A 43 0.26 -21.04 -6.84
CA VAL A 43 0.33 -19.72 -7.48
C VAL A 43 1.78 -19.47 -7.92
N MET A 44 1.96 -19.01 -9.15
CA MET A 44 3.27 -18.57 -9.66
C MET A 44 3.18 -17.08 -9.96
N LEU A 45 3.92 -16.28 -9.20
CA LEU A 45 4.05 -14.84 -9.41
C LEU A 45 5.48 -14.53 -9.86
N ASP A 46 5.61 -13.46 -10.64
CA ASP A 46 6.90 -12.82 -10.86
C ASP A 46 7.35 -12.17 -9.54
N ALA A 47 8.36 -12.77 -8.90
CA ALA A 47 8.89 -12.32 -7.62
C ALA A 47 9.52 -10.92 -7.70
N GLU A 48 10.15 -10.57 -8.83
CA GLU A 48 10.70 -9.24 -9.05
C GLU A 48 9.58 -8.22 -9.10
N LYS A 49 8.49 -8.53 -9.82
CA LYS A 49 7.33 -7.64 -9.92
C LYS A 49 6.63 -7.45 -8.58
N VAL A 50 6.42 -8.53 -7.82
CA VAL A 50 5.85 -8.47 -6.47
C VAL A 50 6.68 -7.55 -5.59
N TYR A 51 8.01 -7.73 -5.59
CA TYR A 51 8.91 -6.90 -4.79
C TYR A 51 8.88 -5.43 -5.22
N GLU A 52 8.89 -5.14 -6.52
CA GLU A 52 8.83 -3.77 -7.04
C GLU A 52 7.58 -3.03 -6.56
N LEU A 53 6.41 -3.66 -6.68
CA LEU A 53 5.13 -3.08 -6.28
C LEU A 53 5.04 -2.91 -4.77
N PHE A 54 5.43 -3.94 -4.00
CA PHE A 54 5.47 -3.86 -2.55
C PHE A 54 6.41 -2.76 -2.05
N HIS A 55 7.61 -2.65 -2.64
CA HIS A 55 8.59 -1.64 -2.26
C HIS A 55 8.06 -0.22 -2.47
N LYS A 56 7.37 0.03 -3.59
CA LYS A 56 6.72 1.32 -3.88
C LYS A 56 5.63 1.64 -2.85
N LEU A 57 4.80 0.66 -2.50
CA LEU A 57 3.75 0.79 -1.49
C LEU A 57 4.35 1.09 -0.10
N ASP A 58 5.34 0.30 0.34
CA ASP A 58 6.01 0.48 1.63
C ASP A 58 6.69 1.85 1.73
N TYR A 59 7.35 2.29 0.66
CA TYR A 59 7.97 3.61 0.60
C TYR A 59 6.94 4.72 0.88
N GLN A 60 5.76 4.66 0.24
CA GLN A 60 4.70 5.63 0.48
C GLN A 60 4.15 5.51 1.92
N ALA A 61 3.95 4.30 2.42
CA ALA A 61 3.48 4.08 3.79
C ALA A 61 4.43 4.69 4.84
N ARG A 62 5.75 4.53 4.67
CA ARG A 62 6.76 5.14 5.55
C ARG A 62 6.74 6.66 5.49
N LYS A 63 6.49 7.24 4.31
CA LYS A 63 6.37 8.69 4.14
C LYS A 63 5.12 9.23 4.85
N ILE A 64 3.97 8.57 4.69
CA ILE A 64 2.74 8.90 5.42
C ILE A 64 2.95 8.78 6.94
N ARG A 65 3.60 7.71 7.41
CA ARG A 65 3.95 7.56 8.82
C ARG A 65 4.80 8.74 9.33
N GLY A 66 5.80 9.17 8.56
CA GLY A 66 6.62 10.32 8.92
C GLY A 66 5.82 11.62 9.02
N ILE A 67 4.88 11.83 8.09
CA ILE A 67 3.96 12.98 8.13
C ILE A 67 3.10 12.95 9.40
N VAL A 68 2.50 11.81 9.73
CA VAL A 68 1.65 11.68 10.92
C VAL A 68 2.43 11.96 12.21
N VAL A 69 3.64 11.41 12.35
CA VAL A 69 4.48 11.65 13.53
C VAL A 69 4.85 13.14 13.65
N ASN A 70 5.35 13.74 12.58
CA ASN A 70 5.92 15.09 12.65
C ASN A 70 4.84 16.21 12.64
N GLU A 71 3.72 16.00 11.95
CA GLU A 71 2.73 17.05 11.73
C GLU A 71 1.50 16.93 12.64
N ILE A 72 1.18 15.73 13.14
CA ILE A 72 -0.01 15.51 13.98
C ILE A 72 0.38 15.33 15.44
N ILE A 73 1.44 14.55 15.73
CA ILE A 73 1.84 14.28 17.13
C ILE A 73 2.68 15.44 17.67
N GLU A 74 3.77 15.81 16.99
CA GLU A 74 4.70 16.82 17.52
C GLU A 74 4.17 18.26 17.50
N LYS A 75 3.22 18.59 16.60
CA LYS A 75 2.58 19.92 16.54
C LYS A 75 1.30 20.05 17.35
N GLY A 76 0.71 18.93 17.79
CA GLY A 76 -0.47 18.91 18.64
C GLY A 76 -0.16 19.10 20.13
N GLU A 77 1.11 18.97 20.51
CA GLU A 77 1.61 19.11 21.89
C GLU A 77 2.21 20.50 22.21
N GLY A 78 2.09 21.47 21.28
CA GLY A 78 2.55 22.87 21.46
C GLY A 78 1.41 23.88 21.34
#